data_AF-A0A9D9X9I4-F1
#
_entry.id   AF-A0A9D9X9I4-F1
#
_cell.length_a   1.000
_cell.length_b   1.000
_cell.length_c   1.000
_cell.angle_alpha   90.00
_cell.angle_beta   90.00
_cell.angle_gamma   90.00
#
_symmetry.space_group_name_H-M   'P 1'
#
loop_
_entity.id
_entity.type
_entity.pdbx_description
1 polymer ?
#
loop_
_entity_poly.entity_id
_entity_poly.type
_entity_poly.pdbx_seq_one_letter_code
_entity_poly.pdbx_strand_id
1 'polypeptide(L)'
;MKVLNNIGKYAIMLSIVFSKPEKWRIFRVRLFEEIEFIGIKSIPIVALMSTFMGGVIALQTASNMDSPWLPAYTIGYITRSSTILEFSPTIISLILAGKVGS
;
A
#
# COMPACT_ATOMS: atom_id res chain seq x y z
N MET A 1 22.88 -24.24 -5.27
CA MET A 1 22.38 -24.22 -6.67
C MET A 1 20.86 -24.34 -6.83
N LYS A 2 20.11 -24.92 -5.88
CA LYS A 2 18.62 -25.02 -5.98
C LYS A 2 17.91 -23.64 -6.04
N VAL A 3 18.40 -22.66 -5.29
CA VAL A 3 17.83 -21.29 -5.25
C VAL A 3 17.91 -20.61 -6.62
N LEU A 4 19.06 -20.68 -7.30
CA LEU A 4 19.23 -20.11 -8.65
C LEU A 4 18.26 -20.74 -9.66
N ASN A 5 18.05 -22.05 -9.60
CA ASN A 5 17.10 -22.75 -10.48
C ASN A 5 15.65 -22.31 -10.21
N ASN A 6 15.27 -22.13 -8.96
CA ASN A 6 13.92 -21.67 -8.61
C ASN A 6 13.68 -20.21 -9.05
N ILE A 7 14.67 -19.34 -8.89
CA ILE A 7 14.60 -17.96 -9.39
C ILE A 7 14.46 -17.95 -10.92
N GLY A 8 15.23 -18.79 -11.63
CA GLY A 8 15.12 -18.91 -13.08
C GLY A 8 13.73 -19.38 -13.55
N LYS A 9 13.16 -20.39 -12.88
CA LYS A 9 11.78 -20.85 -13.15
C LYS A 9 10.74 -19.77 -12.90
N TYR A 10 10.88 -19.01 -11.81
CA TYR A 10 9.97 -17.91 -11.50
C TYR A 10 10.06 -16.77 -12.51
N ALA A 11 11.26 -16.41 -12.97
CA ALA A 11 11.45 -15.40 -14.02
C ALA A 11 10.80 -15.82 -15.35
N ILE A 12 10.91 -17.10 -15.73
CA ILE A 12 10.24 -17.65 -16.92
C ILE A 12 8.72 -17.59 -16.76
N MET A 13 8.19 -17.96 -15.59
CA MET A 13 6.75 -17.87 -15.30
C MET A 13 6.24 -16.43 -15.45
N LEU A 14 6.96 -15.45 -14.89
CA LEU A 14 6.63 -14.03 -15.04
C LEU A 14 6.58 -13.60 -16.52
N SER A 15 7.54 -14.02 -17.33
CA SER A 15 7.55 -13.72 -18.77
C SER A 15 6.32 -14.26 -19.50
N ILE A 16 5.80 -15.42 -19.08
CA ILE A 16 4.59 -16.02 -19.65
C ILE A 16 3.34 -15.24 -19.22
N VAL A 17 3.27 -14.79 -17.96
CA VAL A 17 2.14 -14.01 -17.43
C VAL A 17 1.95 -12.68 -18.18
N PHE A 18 3.04 -12.02 -18.56
CA PHE A 18 2.99 -10.77 -19.34
C PHE A 18 2.71 -10.98 -20.84
N SER A 19 2.64 -12.23 -21.32
CA SER A 19 2.33 -12.52 -22.72
C SER A 19 0.85 -12.26 -23.03
N LYS A 20 0.54 -12.04 -24.32
CA LYS A 20 -0.79 -11.63 -24.78
C LYS A 20 -1.87 -12.64 -24.33
N PRO A 21 -2.96 -12.19 -23.67
CA PRO A 21 -4.00 -13.10 -23.19
C PRO A 21 -4.76 -13.71 -24.37
N GLU A 22 -5.02 -15.03 -24.30
CA GLU A 22 -5.75 -15.77 -25.35
C GLU A 22 -7.20 -15.30 -25.52
N LYS A 23 -7.85 -14.89 -24.42
CA LYS A 23 -9.27 -14.50 -24.39
C LYS A 23 -9.48 -13.18 -23.67
N TRP A 24 -9.39 -12.09 -24.41
CA TRP A 24 -9.56 -10.70 -23.92
C TRP A 24 -10.88 -10.43 -23.19
N ARG A 25 -11.97 -11.12 -23.55
CA ARG A 25 -13.26 -10.96 -22.88
C ARG A 25 -13.23 -11.51 -21.46
N ILE A 26 -12.64 -12.69 -21.24
CA ILE A 26 -12.57 -13.33 -19.94
C ILE A 26 -11.57 -12.59 -19.05
N PHE A 27 -10.43 -12.18 -19.62
CA PHE A 27 -9.42 -11.41 -18.89
C PHE A 27 -9.99 -10.12 -18.28
N ARG A 28 -10.78 -9.35 -19.04
CA ARG A 28 -11.40 -8.12 -18.53
C ARG A 28 -12.39 -8.38 -17.40
N VAL A 29 -13.25 -9.39 -17.53
CA VAL A 29 -14.21 -9.75 -16.48
C VAL A 29 -13.47 -10.10 -15.18
N ARG A 30 -12.46 -10.98 -15.26
CA ARG A 30 -11.65 -11.36 -14.10
C ARG A 30 -10.89 -10.18 -13.50
N LEU A 31 -10.38 -9.28 -14.34
CA LEU A 31 -9.66 -8.09 -13.87
C LEU A 31 -10.59 -7.19 -13.03
N PHE A 32 -11.83 -6.96 -13.48
CA PHE A 32 -12.79 -6.17 -12.71
C PHE A 32 -13.22 -6.86 -11.41
N GLU A 33 -13.45 -8.18 -11.44
CA GLU A 33 -13.72 -8.97 -10.23
C GLU A 33 -12.57 -8.85 -9.22
N GLU A 34 -11.32 -8.90 -9.70
CA GLU A 34 -10.13 -8.76 -8.87
C GLU A 34 -10.00 -7.34 -8.30
N ILE A 35 -10.28 -6.29 -9.09
CA ILE A 35 -10.28 -4.90 -8.60
C ILE A 35 -11.35 -4.70 -7.51
N GLU A 36 -12.54 -5.27 -7.68
CA GLU A 36 -13.60 -5.19 -6.67
C GLU A 36 -13.21 -5.96 -5.41
N PHE A 37 -12.70 -7.19 -5.59
CA PHE A 37 -12.29 -8.02 -4.47
C PHE A 37 -11.13 -7.42 -3.70
N ILE A 38 -10.09 -6.95 -4.38
CA ILE A 38 -8.88 -6.40 -3.76
C ILE A 38 -9.12 -4.96 -3.30
N GLY A 39 -9.61 -4.10 -4.18
CA GLY A 39 -9.81 -2.67 -3.93
C GLY A 39 -10.99 -2.40 -3.00
N ILE A 40 -12.21 -2.70 -3.45
CA ILE A 40 -13.44 -2.27 -2.76
C ILE A 40 -13.55 -2.91 -1.37
N LYS A 41 -13.29 -4.22 -1.25
CA LYS A 41 -13.34 -4.89 0.06
C LYS A 41 -12.23 -4.43 1.02
N SER A 42 -11.22 -3.65 0.60
CA SER A 42 -10.17 -3.11 1.48
C SER A 42 -10.45 -1.69 1.97
N ILE A 43 -11.38 -0.97 1.34
CA ILE A 43 -11.69 0.44 1.66
C ILE A 43 -12.00 0.64 3.15
N PRO A 44 -12.84 -0.18 3.82
CA PRO A 44 -13.17 0.04 5.23
C PRO A 44 -11.96 -0.07 6.15
N ILE A 45 -11.08 -1.04 5.88
CA ILE A 45 -9.86 -1.28 6.67
C ILE A 45 -8.88 -0.12 6.47
N VAL A 46 -8.67 0.32 5.22
CA VAL A 46 -7.77 1.44 4.91
C VAL A 46 -8.28 2.75 5.52
N ALA A 47 -9.59 3.02 5.45
CA ALA A 47 -10.19 4.22 6.04
C ALA A 47 -10.03 4.26 7.57
N LEU A 48 -10.27 3.13 8.24
CA LEU A 48 -10.10 3.02 9.68
C LEU A 48 -8.62 3.20 10.07
N MET A 49 -7.72 2.46 9.43
CA MET A 49 -6.29 2.51 9.73
C MET A 49 -5.71 3.90 9.51
N SER A 50 -5.97 4.53 8.36
CA SER A 50 -5.46 5.87 8.03
C SER A 50 -5.89 6.95 9.02
N THR A 51 -7.12 6.86 9.55
CA THR A 51 -7.63 7.81 10.56
C THR A 51 -6.83 7.71 11.86
N PHE A 52 -6.66 6.49 12.38
CA PHE A 52 -5.88 6.27 13.61
C PHE A 52 -4.41 6.62 13.41
N MET A 53 -3.84 6.24 12.27
CA MET A 53 -2.44 6.51 11.96
C MET A 53 -2.12 8.00 11.85
N GLY A 54 -2.97 8.79 11.19
CA GLY A 54 -2.81 10.24 11.12
C GLY A 54 -2.85 10.90 12.50
N GLY A 55 -3.76 10.44 13.37
CA GLY A 55 -3.84 10.91 14.76
C GLY A 55 -2.60 10.57 15.59
N VAL A 56 -2.09 9.35 15.46
CA VAL A 56 -0.85 8.91 16.15
C VAL A 56 0.35 9.73 15.69
N ILE A 57 0.52 9.98 14.39
CA ILE A 57 1.62 10.82 13.88
C ILE A 57 1.49 12.25 14.40
N ALA A 58 0.28 12.82 14.42
CA ALA A 58 0.06 14.17 14.93
C ALA A 58 0.45 14.29 16.41
N LEU A 59 0.02 13.34 17.24
CA LEU A 59 0.36 13.29 18.66
C LEU A 59 1.87 13.10 18.86
N GLN A 60 2.48 12.17 18.14
CA GLN A 60 3.92 11.93 18.24
C GLN A 60 4.73 13.15 17.80
N THR A 61 4.32 13.83 16.73
CA THR A 61 4.97 15.05 16.24
C THR A 61 4.83 16.20 17.25
N ALA A 62 3.67 16.34 17.89
CA ALA A 62 3.47 17.33 18.94
C ALA A 62 4.33 17.05 20.18
N SER A 63 4.42 15.79 20.62
CA SER A 63 5.21 15.39 21.80
C SER A 63 6.72 15.44 21.59
N ASN A 64 7.21 15.34 20.35
CA ASN A 64 8.65 15.44 20.06
C ASN A 64 9.09 16.90 19.80
N MET A 65 8.16 17.84 19.70
CA MET A 65 8.43 19.22 19.35
C MET A 65 8.36 20.11 20.60
N ASP A 66 9.38 20.02 21.45
CA ASP A 66 9.48 20.75 22.73
C ASP A 66 10.02 22.19 22.58
N SER A 67 10.39 22.62 21.37
CA SER A 67 10.98 23.95 21.15
C SER A 67 9.91 25.04 21.03
N PRO A 68 9.91 26.07 21.90
CA PRO A 68 8.96 27.19 21.86
C PRO A 68 9.03 28.04 20.58
N TRP A 69 10.08 27.83 19.76
CA TRP A 69 10.33 28.57 18.53
C TRP A 69 9.60 28.02 17.30
N LEU A 70 9.04 26.81 17.40
CA LEU A 70 8.35 26.18 16.28
C LEU A 70 6.84 26.46 16.37
N PRO A 71 6.28 27.17 15.38
CA PRO A 71 4.84 27.43 15.36
C PRO A 71 4.03 26.13 15.30
N ALA A 72 2.86 26.11 15.93
CA ALA A 72 1.96 24.94 15.94
C ALA A 72 1.56 24.45 14.54
N TYR A 73 1.60 25.32 13.51
CA TYR A 73 1.33 24.91 12.12
C TYR A 73 2.36 23.94 11.57
N THR A 74 3.60 23.95 12.09
CA THR A 74 4.67 23.05 11.66
C THR A 74 4.33 21.59 11.97
N ILE A 75 3.61 21.33 13.07
CA ILE A 75 3.11 20.00 13.43
C ILE A 75 2.21 19.45 12.32
N GLY A 76 1.26 20.27 11.84
CA GLY A 76 0.34 19.89 10.77
C GLY A 76 1.03 19.70 9.43
N TYR A 77 2.02 20.54 9.10
CA TYR A 77 2.79 20.43 7.86
C TYR A 77 3.64 19.14 7.82
N ILE A 78 4.33 18.81 8.91
CA ILE A 78 5.15 17.60 9.03
C ILE A 78 4.24 16.36 9.00
N THR A 79 3.15 16.37 9.79
CA THR A 79 2.19 15.27 9.84
C THR A 79 1.61 14.96 8.46
N ARG A 80 1.19 16.00 7.72
CA ARG A 80 0.68 15.84 6.35
C ARG A 80 1.74 15.28 5.42
N SER A 81 2.95 15.80 5.46
CA SER A 81 4.02 15.41 4.54
C SER A 81 4.44 13.96 4.75
N SER A 82 4.64 13.51 5.99
CA SER A 82 4.97 12.11 6.30
C SER A 82 3.81 11.16 5.96
N THR A 83 2.56 11.56 6.24
CA THR A 83 1.38 10.74 5.89
C THR A 83 1.27 10.53 4.37
N ILE A 84 1.51 11.57 3.56
CA ILE A 84 1.39 11.48 2.09
C ILE A 84 2.56 10.73 1.48
N LEU A 85 3.80 11.04 1.89
CA LEU A 85 5.00 10.55 1.22
C LEU A 85 5.39 9.14 1.65
N GLU A 86 5.23 8.82 2.93
CA GLU A 86 5.78 7.59 3.51
C GLU A 86 4.66 6.62 3.84
N PHE A 87 3.64 7.11 4.54
CA PHE A 87 2.69 6.25 5.22
C PHE A 87 1.59 5.71 4.30
N SER A 88 1.01 6.57 3.46
CA SER A 88 -0.01 6.17 2.50
C SER A 88 0.47 5.03 1.58
N PRO A 89 1.60 5.14 0.86
CA PRO A 89 2.04 4.06 -0.04
C PRO A 89 2.48 2.80 0.71
N THR A 90 3.15 2.91 1.86
CA THR A 90 3.65 1.73 2.61
C THR A 90 2.53 0.95 3.29
N ILE A 91 1.56 1.64 3.90
CA ILE A 91 0.47 0.98 4.63
C ILE A 91 -0.55 0.38 3.67
N ILE A 92 -0.87 1.08 2.57
CA ILE A 92 -1.74 0.52 1.54
C ILE A 92 -1.10 -0.72 0.92
N SER A 93 0.20 -0.70 0.60
CA SER A 93 0.88 -1.88 0.04
C SER A 93 0.96 -3.04 1.03
N LEU A 94 1.20 -2.78 2.32
CA LEU A 94 1.22 -3.82 3.36
C LEU A 94 -0.16 -4.48 3.54
N ILE A 95 -1.22 -3.68 3.63
CA ILE A 95 -2.61 -4.19 3.78
C ILE A 95 -3.01 -5.02 2.56
N LEU A 96 -2.70 -4.52 1.35
CA LEU A 96 -2.98 -5.24 0.12
C LEU A 96 -2.16 -6.54 0.04
N ALA A 97 -0.88 -6.53 0.39
CA ALA A 97 -0.06 -7.74 0.42
C ALA A 97 -0.61 -8.79 1.41
N GLY A 98 -1.08 -8.37 2.59
CA GLY A 98 -1.66 -9.28 3.58
C GLY A 98 -3.00 -9.88 3.16
N LYS A 99 -3.85 -9.13 2.45
CA LYS A 99 -5.15 -9.61 1.98
C LYS A 99 -5.08 -10.43 0.69
N VAL A 100 -4.16 -10.08 -0.22
CA VAL A 100 -4.01 -10.75 -1.53
C VAL A 100 -3.07 -11.94 -1.44
N GLY A 101 -2.10 -11.89 -0.53
CA GLY A 101 -1.11 -12.95 -0.34
C GLY A 101 -1.55 -14.08 0.61
N SER A 102 -2.67 -13.93 1.32
CA SER A 102 -3.27 -14.95 2.20
C SER A 102 -4.47 -15.61 1.54
#